data_AF-A0A7S8FI82-F1
#
_entry.id   AF-A0A7S8FI82-F1
#
_cell.length_a   1.000
_cell.length_b   1.000
_cell.length_c   1.000
_cell.angle_alpha   90.00
_cell.angle_beta   90.00
_cell.angle_gamma   90.00
#
_symmetry.space_group_name_H-M   'P 1'
#
loop_
_entity.id
_entity.type
_entity.pdbx_description
1 polymer ?
#
loop_
_entity_poly.entity_id
_entity_poly.type
_entity_poly.pdbx_seq_one_letter_code
_entity_poly.pdbx_strand_id
1 'polypeptide(L)'
;MEPRIVFSGHIIGLLKEYMQDLVDQASQEARSQAQFGFSVPPYRPDQAISDLLALLDDRIESEGVQVGMPEGFLHDMWSLCDEALPHVSDRVWLEGNLENQDIGKARTRELTYRVLIEFIESRSWEGN
;
A
#
# COMPACT_ATOMS: atom_id res chain seq x y z
N MET A 1 -11.35 -23.46 -7.48
CA MET A 1 -11.55 -22.01 -7.65
C MET A 1 -11.52 -21.44 -6.26
N GLU A 2 -10.43 -20.78 -5.88
CA GLU A 2 -10.40 -20.04 -4.62
C GLU A 2 -11.38 -18.87 -4.71
N PRO A 3 -12.06 -18.51 -3.61
CA PRO A 3 -13.02 -17.41 -3.61
C PRO A 3 -12.30 -16.11 -3.99
N ARG A 4 -12.89 -15.32 -4.90
CA ARG A 4 -12.38 -13.98 -5.19
C ARG A 4 -12.56 -13.12 -3.94
N ILE A 5 -11.46 -12.56 -3.45
CA ILE A 5 -11.47 -11.61 -2.34
C ILE A 5 -12.11 -10.31 -2.83
N VAL A 6 -13.18 -9.88 -2.18
CA VAL A 6 -13.88 -8.62 -2.47
C VAL A 6 -14.02 -7.84 -1.17
N PHE A 7 -13.45 -6.64 -1.13
CA PHE A 7 -13.55 -5.76 0.03
C PHE A 7 -14.74 -4.80 -0.10
N SER A 8 -15.37 -4.51 1.04
CA SER A 8 -16.44 -3.51 1.10
C SER A 8 -15.88 -2.10 0.89
N GLY A 9 -16.73 -1.17 0.45
CA GLY A 9 -16.33 0.23 0.27
C GLY A 9 -15.80 0.90 1.54
N HIS A 10 -16.29 0.48 2.72
CA HIS A 10 -15.77 0.91 4.02
C HIS A 10 -14.31 0.49 4.23
N ILE A 11 -14.00 -0.79 3.96
CA ILE A 11 -12.63 -1.32 4.10
C ILE A 11 -11.69 -0.66 3.09
N ILE A 12 -12.13 -0.43 1.85
CA ILE A 12 -11.35 0.30 0.85
C ILE A 12 -11.09 1.76 1.31
N GLY A 13 -12.07 2.39 1.96
CA GLY A 13 -11.91 3.71 2.58
C GLY A 13 -10.81 3.72 3.65
N LEU A 14 -10.86 2.79 4.60
CA LEU A 14 -9.84 2.64 5.64
C LEU A 14 -8.44 2.39 5.05
N LEU A 15 -8.34 1.52 4.04
CA LEU A 15 -7.08 1.24 3.36
C LEU A 15 -6.48 2.52 2.75
N LYS A 16 -7.30 3.34 2.08
CA LYS A 16 -6.86 4.62 1.50
C LYS A 16 -6.33 5.57 2.58
N GLU A 17 -7.01 5.67 3.72
CA GLU A 17 -6.57 6.50 4.85
C GLU A 17 -5.22 6.02 5.40
N TYR A 18 -5.08 4.73 5.71
CA TYR A 18 -3.83 4.17 6.23
C TYR A 18 -2.66 4.28 5.24
N MET A 19 -2.93 4.05 3.96
CA MET A 19 -1.92 4.22 2.91
C MET A 19 -1.47 5.68 2.79
N GLN A 20 -2.40 6.64 2.88
CA GLN A 20 -2.08 8.06 2.84
C GLN A 20 -1.25 8.48 4.06
N ASP A 21 -1.58 8.00 5.26
CA ASP A 21 -0.81 8.24 6.47
C ASP A 21 0.65 7.77 6.31
N LEU A 22 0.86 6.60 5.71
CA LEU A 22 2.20 6.10 5.41
C LEU A 22 2.95 6.96 4.39
N VAL A 23 2.27 7.51 3.38
CA VAL A 23 2.89 8.44 2.42
C VAL A 23 3.28 9.75 3.10
N ASP A 24 2.41 10.29 3.95
CA ASP A 24 2.63 11.53 4.68
C ASP A 24 3.80 11.38 5.67
N GLN A 25 3.86 10.24 6.38
CA GLN A 25 4.99 9.90 7.24
C GLN A 25 6.30 9.87 6.45
N ALA A 26 6.34 9.17 5.31
CA ALA A 26 7.54 9.10 4.48
C ALA A 26 7.96 10.47 3.94
N SER A 27 7.00 11.35 3.65
CA SER A 27 7.25 12.73 3.23
C SER A 27 7.87 13.57 4.34
N GLN A 28 7.41 13.40 5.58
CA GLN A 28 7.97 14.06 6.75
C GLN A 28 9.38 13.56 7.09
N GLU A 29 9.60 12.24 6.99
CA GLU A 29 10.92 11.61 7.15
C GLU A 29 11.92 12.16 6.13
N ALA A 30 11.53 12.24 4.86
CA ALA A 30 12.40 12.77 3.80
C ALA A 30 12.79 14.24 4.03
N ARG A 31 11.83 15.09 4.45
CA ARG A 31 12.12 16.49 4.80
C ARG A 31 13.11 16.58 5.96
N SER A 32 12.95 15.74 6.97
CA SER A 32 13.84 15.68 8.13
C SER A 32 15.25 15.22 7.72
N GLN A 33 15.37 14.17 6.91
CA GLN A 33 16.67 13.64 6.45
C GLN A 33 17.42 14.64 5.58
N ALA A 34 16.72 15.37 4.70
CA ALA A 34 17.31 16.41 3.86
C ALA A 34 17.90 17.56 4.70
N GLN A 35 17.25 17.91 5.82
CA GLN A 35 17.75 18.93 6.74
C GLN A 35 19.08 18.53 7.40
N PHE A 36 19.33 17.24 7.60
CA PHE A 36 20.54 16.72 8.24
C PHE A 36 21.59 16.17 7.25
N GLY A 37 21.33 16.24 5.93
CA GLY A 37 22.28 15.84 4.89
C GLY A 37 22.52 14.32 4.76
N PHE A 38 21.56 13.50 5.19
CA PHE A 38 21.66 12.03 5.06
C PHE A 38 21.26 11.56 3.65
N SER A 39 21.94 10.51 3.16
CA SER A 39 21.54 9.82 1.93
C SER A 39 20.29 8.97 2.17
N VAL A 40 19.26 9.13 1.34
CA VAL A 40 18.04 8.33 1.41
C VAL A 40 18.33 6.95 0.79
N PRO A 41 18.13 5.84 1.53
CA PRO A 41 18.31 4.51 0.95
C PRO A 41 17.28 4.26 -0.15
N PRO A 42 17.61 3.43 -1.16
CA PRO A 42 16.65 3.04 -2.19
C PRO A 42 15.49 2.31 -1.54
N TYR A 43 14.27 2.64 -1.97
CA TYR A 43 13.03 2.09 -1.40
C TYR A 43 12.18 1.51 -2.51
N ARG A 44 11.61 0.32 -2.26
CA ARG A 44 11.00 -0.53 -3.31
C ARG A 44 9.53 -0.85 -3.04
N PRO A 45 8.74 -1.21 -4.06
CA PRO A 45 7.32 -1.52 -3.89
C PRO A 45 7.03 -2.68 -2.92
N ASP A 46 7.88 -3.71 -2.90
CA ASP A 46 7.78 -4.84 -1.96
C ASP A 46 7.93 -4.39 -0.50
N GLN A 47 8.76 -3.37 -0.25
CA GLN A 47 8.91 -2.78 1.08
C GLN A 47 7.68 -1.96 1.47
N ALA A 48 7.08 -1.21 0.53
CA ALA A 48 5.82 -0.49 0.77
C ALA A 48 4.67 -1.44 1.11
N ILE A 49 4.55 -2.56 0.39
CA ILE A 49 3.55 -3.60 0.71
C ILE A 49 3.82 -4.21 2.09
N SER A 50 5.08 -4.48 2.43
CA SER A 50 5.44 -5.03 3.73
C SER A 50 5.09 -4.06 4.87
N ASP A 51 5.38 -2.77 4.70
CA ASP A 51 5.05 -1.74 5.68
C ASP A 51 3.53 -1.59 5.87
N LEU A 52 2.75 -1.70 4.79
CA LEU A 52 1.29 -1.72 4.86
C LEU A 52 0.78 -2.94 5.65
N LEU A 53 1.28 -4.14 5.34
CA LEU A 53 0.85 -5.36 6.02
C LEU A 53 1.19 -5.32 7.53
N ALA A 54 2.36 -4.80 7.89
CA ALA A 54 2.73 -4.59 9.28
C ALA A 54 1.79 -3.59 9.99
N LEU A 55 1.44 -2.47 9.34
CA LEU A 55 0.47 -1.53 9.89
C LEU A 55 -0.91 -2.17 10.07
N LEU A 56 -1.35 -2.99 9.12
CA LEU A 56 -2.65 -3.66 9.20
C LEU A 56 -2.68 -4.68 10.34
N ASP A 57 -1.60 -5.42 10.57
CA ASP A 57 -1.46 -6.33 11.71
C ASP A 57 -1.62 -5.58 13.04
N ASP A 58 -0.86 -4.49 13.23
CA ASP A 58 -0.95 -3.61 14.41
C ASP A 58 -2.36 -3.03 14.61
N ARG A 59 -3.04 -2.64 13.52
CA ARG A 59 -4.39 -2.06 13.56
C ARG A 59 -5.46 -3.10 13.85
N ILE A 60 -5.30 -4.33 13.36
CA ILE A 60 -6.22 -5.42 13.69
C ILE A 60 -6.13 -5.76 15.17
N GLU A 61 -4.92 -5.85 15.72
CA GLU A 61 -4.70 -6.14 17.15
C GLU A 61 -5.28 -5.05 18.06
N SER A 62 -5.14 -3.78 17.67
CA SER A 62 -5.55 -2.64 18.49
C SER A 62 -7.02 -2.22 18.31
N GLU A 63 -7.53 -2.25 17.08
CA GLU A 63 -8.79 -1.59 16.69
C GLU A 63 -9.70 -2.47 15.80
N GLY A 64 -9.26 -3.66 15.35
CA GLY A 64 -9.90 -4.44 14.27
C GLY A 64 -11.41 -4.69 14.45
N VAL A 65 -11.83 -5.03 15.67
CA VAL A 65 -13.26 -5.23 16.01
C VAL A 65 -14.04 -3.91 15.99
N GLN A 66 -13.42 -2.79 16.38
CA GLN A 66 -14.05 -1.48 16.46
C GLN A 66 -14.29 -0.87 15.08
N VAL A 67 -13.38 -1.12 14.14
CA VAL A 67 -13.46 -0.59 12.76
C VAL A 67 -14.21 -1.53 11.80
N GLY A 68 -14.67 -2.68 12.28
CA GLY A 68 -15.49 -3.62 11.50
C GLY A 68 -14.69 -4.43 10.47
N MET A 69 -13.42 -4.74 10.75
CA MET A 69 -12.62 -5.59 9.88
C MET A 69 -13.14 -7.04 9.91
N PRO A 70 -13.32 -7.70 8.75
CA PRO A 70 -13.71 -9.11 8.70
C PRO A 70 -12.69 -10.03 9.36
N GLU A 71 -13.17 -11.13 9.93
CA GLU A 71 -12.31 -12.25 10.32
C GLU A 71 -11.56 -12.77 9.07
N GLY A 72 -10.24 -12.92 9.17
CA GLY A 72 -9.39 -13.31 8.04
C GLY A 72 -8.91 -12.15 7.14
N PHE A 73 -9.28 -10.89 7.43
CA PHE A 73 -8.91 -9.74 6.59
C PHE A 73 -7.39 -9.63 6.33
N LEU A 74 -6.53 -9.87 7.32
CA LEU A 74 -5.08 -9.82 7.11
C LEU A 74 -4.59 -10.89 6.13
N HIS A 75 -5.16 -12.10 6.23
CA HIS A 75 -4.82 -13.20 5.33
C HIS A 75 -5.25 -12.89 3.88
N ASP A 76 -6.45 -12.33 3.73
CA ASP A 76 -6.96 -11.88 2.44
C ASP A 76 -6.08 -10.77 1.85
N MET A 77 -5.70 -9.79 2.66
CA MET A 77 -4.78 -8.71 2.26
C MET A 77 -3.40 -9.24 1.87
N TRP A 78 -2.87 -10.20 2.62
CA TRP A 78 -1.58 -10.82 2.31
C TRP A 78 -1.63 -11.53 0.95
N SER A 79 -2.65 -12.36 0.72
CA SER A 79 -2.83 -13.10 -0.54
C SER A 79 -3.05 -12.15 -1.72
N LEU A 80 -3.84 -11.10 -1.53
CA LEU A 80 -4.07 -10.08 -2.55
C LEU A 80 -2.79 -9.30 -2.90
N CYS A 81 -1.99 -8.93 -1.90
CA CYS A 81 -0.73 -8.23 -2.10
C CYS A 81 0.30 -9.10 -2.83
N ASP A 82 0.40 -10.39 -2.49
CA ASP A 82 1.28 -11.33 -3.18
C ASP A 82 0.92 -11.45 -4.67
N GLU A 83 -0.38 -11.53 -4.97
CA GLU A 83 -0.87 -11.58 -6.34
C GLU A 83 -0.69 -10.26 -7.11
N ALA A 84 -0.88 -9.12 -6.44
CA ALA A 84 -0.75 -7.80 -7.04
C ALA A 84 0.72 -7.39 -7.28
N LEU A 85 1.67 -7.94 -6.51
CA LEU A 85 3.05 -7.49 -6.47
C LEU A 85 3.75 -7.41 -7.84
N PRO A 86 3.63 -8.40 -8.76
CA PRO A 86 4.23 -8.29 -10.09
C PRO A 86 3.67 -7.10 -10.88
N HIS A 87 2.34 -6.92 -10.87
CA HIS A 87 1.67 -5.82 -11.57
C HIS A 87 2.03 -4.45 -10.98
N VAL A 88 2.06 -4.36 -9.65
CA VAL A 88 2.46 -3.16 -8.91
C VAL A 88 3.90 -2.79 -9.23
N SER A 89 4.81 -3.77 -9.20
CA SER A 89 6.23 -3.55 -9.48
C SER A 89 6.47 -3.01 -10.89
N ASP A 90 5.81 -3.61 -11.90
CA ASP A 90 5.91 -3.18 -13.29
C ASP A 90 5.41 -1.74 -13.46
N ARG A 91 4.26 -1.41 -12.87
CA ARG A 91 3.68 -0.06 -12.99
C ARG A 91 4.50 0.99 -12.26
N VAL A 92 4.96 0.71 -11.04
CA VAL A 92 5.81 1.65 -10.29
C VAL A 92 7.14 1.87 -11.02
N TRP A 93 7.71 0.82 -11.63
CA TRP A 93 8.91 0.96 -12.45
C TRP A 93 8.65 1.83 -13.68
N LEU A 94 7.58 1.58 -14.43
CA LEU A 94 7.23 2.38 -15.61
C LEU A 94 7.04 3.86 -15.25
N GLU A 95 6.27 4.13 -14.20
CA GLU A 95 5.98 5.50 -13.77
C GLU A 95 7.20 6.20 -13.18
N GLY A 96 8.04 5.49 -12.41
CA GLY A 96 9.27 6.04 -11.86
C GLY A 96 10.31 6.39 -12.93
N ASN A 97 10.41 5.60 -13.99
CA ASN A 97 11.35 5.88 -15.08
C ASN A 97 10.89 7.02 -16.00
N LEU A 98 9.59 7.30 -16.11
CA LEU A 98 9.08 8.44 -16.88
C LEU A 98 9.55 9.78 -16.31
N GLU A 99 9.84 9.85 -15.00
CA GLU A 99 10.28 11.06 -14.32
C GLU A 99 11.81 11.27 -14.36
N ASN A 100 12.60 10.32 -14.89
CA ASN A 100 14.08 10.38 -14.97
C ASN A 100 14.77 10.79 -13.65
N GLN A 101 14.16 10.47 -12.50
CA GLN A 101 14.66 10.77 -11.16
C GLN A 101 14.54 9.55 -10.27
N ASP A 102 15.47 9.37 -9.33
CA ASP A 102 15.32 8.41 -8.25
C ASP A 102 14.08 8.80 -7.43
N ILE A 103 13.02 8.00 -7.56
CA ILE A 103 11.79 8.21 -6.80
C ILE A 103 12.07 7.89 -5.32
N GLY A 104 11.91 8.90 -4.45
CA GLY A 104 12.09 8.72 -3.01
C GLY A 104 10.99 7.86 -2.38
N LYS A 105 11.22 7.41 -1.13
CA LYS A 105 10.30 6.56 -0.36
C LYS A 105 8.82 7.00 -0.42
N ALA A 106 8.55 8.29 -0.25
CA ALA A 106 7.20 8.84 -0.31
C ALA A 106 6.52 8.60 -1.68
N ARG A 107 7.25 8.87 -2.77
CA ARG A 107 6.74 8.68 -4.13
C ARG A 107 6.55 7.20 -4.45
N THR A 108 7.49 6.34 -4.05
CA THR A 108 7.35 4.89 -4.20
C THR A 108 6.11 4.37 -3.46
N ARG A 109 5.87 4.81 -2.22
CA ARG A 109 4.64 4.45 -1.47
C ARG A 109 3.39 4.93 -2.19
N GLU A 110 3.35 6.19 -2.61
CA GLU A 110 2.20 6.78 -3.32
C GLU A 110 1.85 6.00 -4.59
N LEU A 111 2.84 5.73 -5.45
CA LEU A 111 2.64 4.95 -6.67
C LEU A 111 2.18 3.52 -6.36
N THR A 112 2.85 2.85 -5.40
CA THR A 112 2.52 1.48 -4.98
C THR A 112 1.06 1.39 -4.52
N TYR A 113 0.66 2.25 -3.60
CA TYR A 113 -0.65 2.22 -2.98
C TYR A 113 -1.76 2.61 -3.95
N ARG A 114 -1.52 3.58 -4.83
CA ARG A 114 -2.48 3.92 -5.88
C ARG A 114 -2.75 2.73 -6.81
N VAL A 115 -1.69 2.07 -7.28
CA VAL A 115 -1.84 0.88 -8.14
C VAL A 115 -2.51 -0.28 -7.40
N LEU A 116 -2.19 -0.47 -6.13
CA LEU A 116 -2.81 -1.50 -5.29
C LEU A 116 -4.31 -1.25 -5.07
N ILE A 117 -4.71 0.01 -4.84
CA ILE A 117 -6.13 0.39 -4.74
C ILE A 117 -6.86 0.17 -6.06
N GLU A 118 -6.27 0.57 -7.19
CA GLU A 118 -6.86 0.33 -8.52
C GLU A 118 -7.06 -1.18 -8.76
N PHE A 119 -6.09 -2.01 -8.34
CA PHE A 119 -6.20 -3.46 -8.41
C PHE A 119 -7.34 -4.00 -7.55
N ILE A 120 -7.46 -3.55 -6.30
CA ILE A 120 -8.56 -3.92 -5.38
C ILE A 120 -9.92 -3.51 -5.96
N GLU A 121 -10.05 -2.28 -6.43
CA GLU A 121 -11.31 -1.75 -6.97
C GLU A 121 -11.74 -2.47 -8.25
N SER A 122 -10.79 -2.84 -9.13
CA SER A 122 -11.08 -3.61 -10.34
C SER A 122 -11.72 -4.97 -10.04
N ARG A 123 -11.27 -5.63 -8.96
CA ARG A 123 -11.82 -6.92 -8.51
C ARG A 123 -13.20 -6.80 -7.90
N SER A 124 -13.46 -5.71 -7.18
CA SER A 124 -14.78 -5.43 -6.61
C SER A 124 -15.81 -5.08 -7.68
N TRP A 125 -15.40 -4.48 -8.80
CA TRP A 125 -16.29 -4.15 -9.92
C TRP A 125 -16.71 -5.36 -10.76
N GLU A 126 -15.82 -6.33 -10.99
CA GLU A 126 -16.15 -7.56 -11.75
C GLU A 126 -17.09 -8.54 -11.02
N GLY A 127 -17.41 -8.27 -9.75
CA GLY A 127 -18.29 -9.08 -8.91
C GLY A 127 -19.78 -8.68 -8.93
N ASN A 128 -20.16 -7.67 -9.72
CA ASN A 128 -21.52 -7.16 -9.86
C ASN A 128 -22.04 -7.29 -11.29
#